data_AF-A0A837SCP2-F1
#
_entry.id   AF-A0A837SCP2-F1
#
_cell.length_a   1.000
_cell.length_b   1.000
_cell.length_c   1.000
_cell.angle_alpha   90.00
_cell.angle_beta   90.00
_cell.angle_gamma   90.00
#
_symmetry.space_group_name_H-M   'P 1'
#
loop_
_entity.id
_entity.type
_entity.pdbx_description
1 polymer ?
#
loop_
_entity_poly.entity_id
_entity_poly.type
_entity_poly.pdbx_seq_one_letter_code
_entity_poly.pdbx_strand_id
1 'polypeptide(L)' 'MINENYADHIRSRALEVAEYMLKSKSTIREAAKKFFISKSTVHNDLVKRLPVINPKIAAEVHEILAINKAERHIRGG' A
#
# COMPACT_ATOMS: atom_id res chain seq x y z
N MET A 1 8.05 23.34 -15.80
CA MET A 1 7.30 22.12 -16.15
C MET A 1 7.41 21.16 -14.99
N ILE A 2 6.33 20.94 -14.23
CA ILE A 2 6.31 19.83 -13.27
C ILE A 2 6.03 18.57 -14.09
N ASN A 3 6.99 17.65 -14.04
CA ASN A 3 7.18 16.51 -14.93
C ASN A 3 5.95 15.60 -15.06
N GLU A 4 5.58 15.26 -16.30
CA GLU A 4 4.68 14.13 -16.63
C GLU A 4 5.10 12.83 -15.92
N ASN A 5 6.40 12.67 -15.63
CA ASN A 5 6.99 11.51 -14.96
C ASN A 5 6.63 11.36 -13.45
N TYR A 6 6.14 12.40 -12.77
CA TYR A 6 5.84 12.31 -11.33
C TYR A 6 4.58 11.50 -11.04
N ALA A 7 3.56 11.62 -11.89
CA ALA A 7 2.32 10.85 -11.77
C ALA A 7 2.58 9.35 -11.99
N ASP A 8 3.43 9.03 -12.97
CA ASP A 8 3.84 7.66 -13.27
C ASP A 8 4.63 7.04 -12.12
N HIS A 9 5.56 7.79 -11.50
CA HIS A 9 6.29 7.29 -10.32
C HIS A 9 5.34 6.94 -9.16
N ILE A 10 4.30 7.74 -8.91
CA ILE A 10 3.33 7.47 -7.84
C ILE A 10 2.50 6.23 -8.19
N ARG A 11 2.09 6.10 -9.45
CA ARG A 11 1.32 4.96 -9.93
C ARG A 11 2.10 3.66 -9.79
N SER A 12 3.34 3.64 -10.27
CA SER A 12 4.24 2.49 -10.18
C SER A 12 4.50 2.12 -8.71
N ARG A 13 4.81 3.11 -7.86
CA ARG A 13 4.99 2.86 -6.43
C ARG A 13 3.76 2.23 -5.78
N ALA A 14 2.55 2.72 -6.08
CA ALA A 14 1.32 2.18 -5.50
C ALA A 14 1.11 0.71 -5.89
N LEU A 15 1.43 0.34 -7.13
CA LEU A 15 1.36 -1.04 -7.62
C LEU A 15 2.44 -1.93 -6.96
N GLU A 16 3.69 -1.47 -6.90
CA GLU A 16 4.79 -2.22 -6.27
C GLU A 16 4.52 -2.50 -4.79
N VAL A 17 4.02 -1.49 -4.05
CA VAL A 17 3.66 -1.66 -2.64
C VAL A 17 2.51 -2.66 -2.50
N ALA A 18 1.51 -2.60 -3.38
CA ALA A 18 0.39 -3.54 -3.39
C ALA A 18 0.85 -4.98 -3.63
N GLU A 19 1.65 -5.21 -4.68
CA GLU A 19 2.19 -6.53 -5.02
C GLU A 19 3.07 -7.10 -3.90
N TYR A 20 3.91 -6.26 -3.30
CA TYR A 20 4.71 -6.65 -2.14
C TYR A 20 3.81 -7.12 -0.98
N MET A 21 2.77 -6.37 -0.65
CA MET A 21 1.83 -6.75 0.41
C MET A 21 1.05 -8.01 0.06
N LEU A 22 0.61 -8.19 -1.19
CA LEU A 22 -0.09 -9.39 -1.63
C LEU A 22 0.74 -10.66 -1.46
N LYS A 23 2.03 -10.57 -1.79
CA LYS A 23 2.99 -11.67 -1.68
C LYS A 23 3.42 -11.96 -0.25
N SER A 24 3.67 -10.91 0.54
CA SER A 24 4.26 -11.05 1.88
C SER A 24 3.23 -11.05 3.01
N LYS A 25 1.99 -10.66 2.73
CA LYS A 25 0.94 -10.34 3.72
C LYS A 25 1.36 -9.28 4.76
N SER A 26 2.40 -8.50 4.45
CA SER A 26 2.99 -7.52 5.37
C SER A 26 2.01 -6.45 5.82
N THR A 27 2.31 -5.83 6.95
CA THR A 27 1.60 -4.65 7.49
C THR A 27 2.00 -3.36 6.77
N ILE A 28 1.19 -2.30 6.91
CA ILE A 28 1.54 -0.93 6.44
C ILE A 28 2.88 -0.47 7.03
N ARG A 29 3.21 -0.86 8.27
CA ARG A 29 4.48 -0.46 8.93
C ARG A 29 5.69 -1.11 8.26
N GLU A 30 5.58 -2.38 7.89
CA GLU A 30 6.65 -3.11 7.21
C GLU A 30 6.84 -2.61 5.79
N ALA A 31 5.76 -2.41 5.04
CA ALA A 31 5.81 -1.80 3.71
C ALA A 31 6.46 -0.41 3.75
N ALA A 32 6.06 0.44 4.71
CA ALA A 32 6.67 1.78 4.88
C ALA A 32 8.19 1.70 5.08
N LYS A 33 8.68 0.76 5.89
CA LYS A 33 10.12 0.51 6.08
C LYS A 33 10.78 0.00 4.80
N LYS A 34 10.17 -0.97 4.12
CA LYS A 34 10.73 -1.60 2.91
C LYS A 34 10.92 -0.61 1.77
N PHE A 35 9.96 0.31 1.59
CA PHE A 35 9.95 1.29 0.52
C PHE A 35 10.50 2.67 0.94
N PHE A 36 11.01 2.81 2.16
CA PHE A 36 11.57 4.06 2.70
C PHE A 36 10.62 5.27 2.58
N ILE A 37 9.33 5.03 2.84
CA ILE A 37 8.27 6.04 2.79
C ILE A 37 7.46 6.07 4.08
N SER A 38 6.71 7.15 4.30
CA SER A 38 5.87 7.24 5.49
C SER A 38 4.69 6.26 5.46
N LYS A 39 4.22 5.84 6.64
CA LYS A 39 2.97 5.06 6.77
C LYS A 39 1.78 5.72 6.09
N SER A 40 1.68 7.05 6.20
CA SER A 40 0.60 7.82 5.56
C SER A 40 0.71 7.78 4.04
N THR A 41 1.93 7.78 3.51
CA THR A 41 2.18 7.62 2.06
C THR A 41 1.69 6.26 1.58
N VAL A 42 2.09 5.17 2.25
CA VAL A 42 1.60 3.81 1.95
C VAL A 42 0.07 3.75 2.02
N HIS A 43 -0.52 4.30 3.08
CA HIS A 43 -1.98 4.31 3.22
C HIS A 43 -2.66 5.05 2.07
N ASN A 44 -2.19 6.26 1.73
CA ASN A 44 -2.77 7.02 0.61
C ASN A 44 -2.58 6.29 -0.72
N ASP A 45 -1.45 5.63 -0.93
CA ASP A 45 -1.21 4.82 -2.13
C ASP A 45 -2.22 3.69 -2.23
N LEU A 46 -2.41 2.92 -1.16
CA LEU A 46 -3.27 1.73 -1.19
C LEU A 46 -4.76 2.05 -1.10
N VAL A 47 -5.15 3.06 -0.33
CA VAL A 47 -6.57 3.34 -0.03
C VAL A 47 -7.17 4.39 -0.95
N LYS A 48 -6.37 5.36 -1.43
CA LYS A 48 -6.89 6.43 -2.29
C LYS A 48 -6.51 6.26 -3.75
N ARG A 49 -5.27 5.84 -4.03
CA ARG A 49 -4.73 5.84 -5.41
C ARG A 49 -4.94 4.50 -6.10
N LEU A 50 -4.60 3.40 -5.43
CA LEU A 50 -4.68 2.05 -5.96
C LEU A 50 -6.09 1.68 -6.46
N PRO A 51 -7.21 2.06 -5.80
CA PRO A 51 -8.54 1.76 -6.34
C PRO A 51 -8.83 2.43 -7.69
N VAL A 52 -8.24 3.62 -7.94
CA VAL A 52 -8.36 4.32 -9.22
C VAL A 52 -7.44 3.71 -10.27
N ILE A 53 -6.29 3.18 -9.85
CA ILE A 53 -5.26 2.60 -10.72
C ILE A 53 -5.62 1.16 -11.14
N ASN A 54 -5.98 0.31 -10.18
CA ASN A 54 -6.32 -1.10 -10.33
C ASN A 54 -7.29 -1.55 -9.23
N PRO A 55 -8.62 -1.47 -9.47
CA PRO A 55 -9.64 -1.85 -8.49
C PRO A 55 -9.55 -3.30 -8.02
N LYS A 56 -9.12 -4.22 -8.88
CA LYS A 56 -9.02 -5.65 -8.56
C LYS A 56 -7.94 -5.90 -7.51
N ILE A 57 -6.73 -5.40 -7.76
CA ILE A 57 -5.62 -5.49 -6.80
C ILE A 57 -5.97 -4.75 -5.50
N ALA A 58 -6.66 -3.61 -5.59
CA ALA A 58 -7.09 -2.87 -4.41
C ALA A 58 -7.99 -3.69 -3.48
N ALA A 59 -8.92 -4.47 -4.05
CA ALA A 59 -9.79 -5.35 -3.27
C ALA A 59 -8.99 -6.44 -2.53
N GLU A 60 -8.03 -7.08 -3.21
CA GLU A 60 -7.17 -8.11 -2.60
C GLU A 60 -6.28 -7.52 -1.49
N VAL A 61 -5.71 -6.33 -1.69
CA VAL A 61 -4.94 -5.65 -0.64
C VAL A 61 -5.82 -5.25 0.53
N HIS A 62 -7.07 -4.86 0.28
CA HIS A 62 -8.01 -4.50 1.33
C HIS A 62 -8.26 -5.66 2.30
N GLU A 63 -8.34 -6.90 1.80
CA GLU A 63 -8.45 -8.10 2.65
C GLU A 63 -7.23 -8.24 3.58
N ILE A 64 -6.03 -8.04 3.07
CA ILE A 64 -4.79 -8.08 3.86
C ILE A 64 -4.78 -6.98 4.92
N LEU A 65 -5.24 -5.78 4.58
CA LEU A 65 -5.36 -4.68 5.52
C LEU A 65 -6.39 -4.99 6.62
N ALA A 66 -7.51 -5.62 6.27
CA ALA A 66 -8.53 -6.04 7.22
C ALA A 66 -8.01 -7.09 8.19
N ILE A 67 -7.31 -8.13 7.70
CA ILE A 67 -6.66 -9.15 8.52
C ILE A 67 -5.65 -8.52 9.47
N ASN A 68 -4.74 -7.69 8.95
CA ASN A 68 -3.74 -7.01 9.76
C ASN A 68 -4.35 -6.09 10.82
N LYS A 69 -5.47 -5.43 10.51
CA LYS A 69 -6.21 -4.60 11.46
C LYS A 69 -6.85 -5.45 12.57
N ALA A 70 -7.44 -6.58 12.21
CA ALA A 70 -8.02 -7.51 13.18
C ALA A 70 -6.96 -8.05 14.14
N GLU A 71 -5.79 -8.42 13.62
CA GLU A 71 -4.68 -8.99 14.40
C GLU A 71 -3.82 -7.94 15.14
N ARG A 72 -4.12 -6.64 15.02
CA ARG A 72 -3.29 -5.57 15.62
C ARG A 72 -3.11 -5.75 17.13
N HIS A 73 -4.13 -6.25 17.82
CA HIS A 73 -4.09 -6.49 19.27
C HIS A 73 -3.04 -7.57 19.64
N ILE A 74 -2.82 -8.56 18.77
CA ILE A 74 -1.79 -9.60 18.95
C ILE A 74 -0.38 -8.99 18.85
N ARG A 75 -0.22 -7.95 18.02
CA ARG A 75 1.06 -7.27 17.78
C ARG A 75 1.35 -6.12 18.76
N GLY A 76 0.58 -6.01 19.85
CA GLY A 76 0.92 -5.14 20.98
C GLY A 76 0.54 -3.66 20.86
N GLY A 77 -0.50 -3.31 20.10
CA GLY A 77 -1.06 -1.93 20.07
C GLY A 77 -0.29 -0.93 19.20
#